data_AF-A0A3A8YQE1-F1
#
_entry.id   AF-A0A3A8YQE1-F1
#
_cell.length_a   1.000
_cell.length_b   1.000
_cell.length_c   1.000
_cell.angle_alpha   90.00
_cell.angle_beta   90.00
_cell.angle_gamma   90.00
#
_symmetry.space_group_name_H-M   'P 1'
#
loop_
_entity.id
_entity.type
_entity.pdbx_description
1 polymer ?
#
loop_
_entity_poly.entity_id
_entity_poly.type
_entity_poly.pdbx_seq_one_letter_code
_entity_poly.pdbx_strand_id
1 'polypeptide(L)'
;MLDIPRIRAVLDTASRWDMDLAPFGCWGHAHLFDPVLPLEDLEAWEDLTEVTLPEDYRTYLTQLGNGGAGPAYGLYPLSLFSDKTTQCLRRPCIYSEDQEERFQDVVRRFVHWDDVDDWSLYLDYFPDTPAWKDERWQRAHFQEWDDALAEALDEKVVFPLLHYGQHMIANEGCSGHIYIILNGSHRGYVHCSTTDCDPNLAFPEPRTFASYRDRWLRNTFADYFMGYVNCAENVCNDLSAEKRRKFQRERSQVRDFLAAVGAQDWSGALALLKTVGAPDALSRKSKSLYRHYEDELMEQFPDRPELTDFYTALYGRCGRYHIDLVCFREGNVEDFDYPEPTFEAFVQTFFDP
;
A
#
# COMPACT_ATOMS: atom_id res chain seq x y z
N MET A 1 -20.19 -6.28 -10.02
CA MET A 1 -19.89 -5.37 -11.14
C MET A 1 -19.79 -3.95 -10.62
N LEU A 2 -18.57 -3.41 -10.66
CA LEU A 2 -18.24 -2.05 -10.24
C LEU A 2 -18.96 -0.99 -11.09
N ASP A 3 -19.51 0.04 -10.43
CA ASP A 3 -20.13 1.20 -11.10
C ASP A 3 -19.04 2.22 -11.48
N ILE A 4 -18.38 1.97 -12.63
CA ILE A 4 -17.23 2.76 -13.09
C ILE A 4 -17.52 4.27 -13.16
N PRO A 5 -18.64 4.74 -13.77
CA PRO A 5 -18.96 6.16 -13.80
C PRO A 5 -19.08 6.77 -12.41
N ARG A 6 -19.76 6.10 -11.47
CA ARG A 6 -19.89 6.59 -10.09
C ARG A 6 -18.54 6.64 -9.39
N ILE A 7 -17.74 5.58 -9.47
CA ILE A 7 -16.43 5.49 -8.83
C ILE A 7 -15.53 6.63 -9.31
N ARG A 8 -15.46 6.85 -10.63
CA ARG A 8 -14.69 7.94 -11.21
C ARG A 8 -15.15 9.29 -10.68
N ALA A 9 -16.45 9.56 -10.68
CA ALA A 9 -16.99 10.83 -10.19
C ALA A 9 -16.69 11.07 -8.69
N VAL A 10 -16.83 10.03 -7.87
CA VAL A 10 -16.58 10.10 -6.42
C VAL A 10 -15.10 10.38 -6.15
N LEU A 11 -14.19 9.60 -6.73
CA LEU A 11 -12.76 9.74 -6.44
C LEU A 11 -12.14 10.96 -7.11
N ASP A 12 -12.66 11.38 -8.27
CA ASP A 12 -12.34 12.68 -8.88
C ASP A 12 -12.75 13.85 -7.96
N THR A 13 -13.91 13.74 -7.30
CA THR A 13 -14.33 14.71 -6.28
C THR A 13 -13.42 14.63 -5.04
N ALA A 14 -13.14 13.43 -4.55
CA ALA A 14 -12.32 13.22 -3.36
C ALA A 14 -10.88 13.71 -3.53
N SER A 15 -10.26 13.44 -4.68
CA SER A 15 -8.91 13.93 -5.00
C SER A 15 -8.78 15.45 -4.86
N ARG A 16 -9.85 16.21 -5.11
CA ARG A 16 -9.86 17.68 -5.01
C ARG A 16 -10.30 18.23 -3.66
N TRP A 17 -11.22 17.53 -2.98
CA TRP A 17 -11.89 18.04 -1.80
C TRP A 17 -11.42 17.42 -0.49
N ASP A 18 -10.91 16.19 -0.50
CA ASP A 18 -10.27 15.61 0.68
C ASP A 18 -8.81 16.09 0.77
N MET A 19 -8.64 17.38 1.07
CA MET A 19 -7.32 17.99 1.17
C MET A 19 -6.55 17.51 2.40
N ASP A 20 -7.27 17.05 3.43
CA ASP A 20 -6.68 16.47 4.62
C ASP A 20 -6.27 15.01 4.41
N LEU A 21 -6.77 14.33 3.37
CA LEU A 21 -6.57 12.88 3.13
C LEU A 21 -7.00 12.10 4.37
N ALA A 22 -8.28 12.24 4.71
CA ALA A 22 -8.85 11.83 5.99
C ALA A 22 -8.95 10.30 6.16
N PRO A 23 -9.32 9.50 5.15
CA PRO A 23 -9.23 8.04 5.23
C PRO A 23 -7.80 7.60 5.59
N PHE A 24 -7.70 6.54 6.39
CA PHE A 24 -6.41 5.99 6.77
C PHE A 24 -5.59 5.60 5.52
N GLY A 25 -4.28 5.87 5.52
CA GLY A 25 -3.33 5.52 4.45
C GLY A 25 -3.49 6.26 3.11
N CYS A 26 -4.63 6.93 2.86
CA CYS A 26 -4.93 7.46 1.53
C CYS A 26 -4.01 8.61 1.08
N TRP A 27 -3.18 9.12 2.00
CA TRP A 27 -2.12 10.05 1.67
C TRP A 27 -1.09 9.47 0.71
N GLY A 28 -0.92 8.14 0.66
CA GLY A 28 0.00 7.49 -0.28
C GLY A 28 -0.41 7.68 -1.74
N HIS A 29 -1.72 7.71 -2.04
CA HIS A 29 -2.20 7.76 -3.43
C HIS A 29 -3.09 8.99 -3.74
N ALA A 30 -3.47 9.81 -2.75
CA ALA A 30 -4.28 11.03 -2.91
C ALA A 30 -5.59 10.89 -3.73
N HIS A 31 -6.25 9.73 -3.62
CA HIS A 31 -7.41 9.30 -4.45
C HIS A 31 -7.16 9.21 -5.96
N LEU A 32 -5.90 9.24 -6.40
CA LEU A 32 -5.52 9.10 -7.79
C LEU A 32 -5.36 7.63 -8.17
N PHE A 33 -5.80 7.29 -9.37
CA PHE A 33 -5.53 5.99 -9.98
C PHE A 33 -4.22 6.04 -10.77
N ASP A 34 -3.55 4.90 -10.82
CA ASP A 34 -2.49 4.68 -11.81
C ASP A 34 -3.10 4.54 -13.22
N PRO A 35 -2.29 4.62 -14.29
CA PRO A 35 -2.75 4.33 -15.64
C PRO A 35 -3.42 2.95 -15.72
N VAL A 36 -4.48 2.85 -16.53
CA VAL A 36 -5.16 1.57 -16.75
C VAL A 36 -4.23 0.55 -17.40
N LEU A 37 -4.39 -0.72 -17.01
CA LEU A 37 -3.73 -1.84 -17.66
C LEU A 37 -4.39 -2.09 -19.03
N PRO A 38 -3.66 -2.07 -20.15
CA PRO A 38 -4.22 -2.42 -21.45
C PRO A 38 -4.83 -3.82 -21.43
N LEU A 39 -5.98 -4.00 -22.08
CA LEU A 39 -6.67 -5.28 -22.10
C LEU A 39 -5.82 -6.39 -22.74
N GLU A 40 -5.07 -6.05 -23.79
CA GLU A 40 -4.16 -6.97 -24.48
C GLU A 40 -3.03 -7.49 -23.58
N ASP A 41 -2.46 -6.61 -22.75
CA ASP A 41 -1.41 -6.96 -21.79
C ASP A 41 -1.97 -7.85 -20.68
N LEU A 42 -3.18 -7.55 -20.21
CA LEU A 42 -3.86 -8.37 -19.22
C LEU A 42 -4.19 -9.77 -19.77
N GLU A 43 -4.72 -9.85 -20.99
CA GLU A 43 -5.03 -11.13 -21.64
C GLU A 43 -3.77 -11.99 -21.84
N ALA A 44 -2.67 -11.37 -22.28
CA ALA A 44 -1.38 -12.06 -22.39
C ALA A 44 -0.87 -12.56 -21.03
N TRP A 45 -1.09 -11.80 -19.96
CA TRP A 45 -0.74 -12.23 -18.60
C TRP A 45 -1.61 -13.39 -18.11
N GLU A 46 -2.92 -13.35 -18.35
CA GLU A 46 -3.82 -14.46 -17.98
C GLU A 46 -3.48 -15.74 -18.75
N ASP A 47 -3.13 -15.63 -20.05
CA ASP A 47 -2.65 -16.74 -20.87
C ASP A 47 -1.33 -17.31 -20.33
N LEU A 48 -0.37 -16.44 -19.99
CA LEU A 48 0.92 -16.84 -19.42
C LEU A 48 0.76 -17.52 -18.06
N THR A 49 -0.13 -17.00 -17.21
CA THR A 49 -0.33 -17.49 -15.85
C THR A 49 -1.31 -18.66 -15.79
N GLU A 50 -2.10 -18.91 -16.84
CA GLU A 50 -3.24 -19.85 -16.85
C GLU A 50 -4.27 -19.54 -15.75
N VAL A 51 -4.39 -18.25 -15.38
CA VAL A 51 -5.30 -17.77 -14.35
C VAL A 51 -6.16 -16.65 -14.93
N THR A 52 -7.47 -16.81 -14.87
CA THR A 52 -8.41 -15.73 -15.21
C THR A 52 -8.67 -14.88 -13.97
N LEU A 53 -8.63 -13.56 -14.08
CA LEU A 53 -8.93 -12.63 -12.99
C LEU A 53 -10.44 -12.52 -12.71
N PRO A 54 -10.85 -12.36 -11.43
CA PRO A 54 -12.22 -12.03 -11.08
C PRO A 54 -12.72 -10.78 -11.82
N GLU A 55 -13.95 -10.82 -12.33
CA GLU A 55 -14.49 -9.79 -13.24
C GLU A 55 -14.40 -8.37 -12.69
N ASP A 56 -14.71 -8.20 -11.39
CA ASP A 56 -14.63 -6.89 -10.75
C ASP A 56 -13.19 -6.37 -10.62
N TYR A 57 -12.22 -7.26 -10.40
CA TYR A 57 -10.80 -6.90 -10.35
C TYR A 57 -10.25 -6.62 -11.75
N ARG A 58 -10.61 -7.44 -12.75
CA ARG A 58 -10.33 -7.18 -14.18
C ARG A 58 -10.86 -5.80 -14.60
N THR A 59 -12.11 -5.49 -14.23
CA THR A 59 -12.76 -4.21 -14.52
C THR A 59 -12.03 -3.05 -13.86
N TYR A 60 -11.59 -3.20 -12.61
CA TYR A 60 -10.76 -2.20 -11.95
C TYR A 60 -9.47 -1.92 -12.73
N LEU A 61 -8.68 -2.96 -13.04
CA LEU A 61 -7.38 -2.81 -13.70
C LEU A 61 -7.49 -2.14 -15.07
N THR A 62 -8.50 -2.53 -15.85
CA THR A 62 -8.64 -2.12 -17.25
C THR A 62 -9.46 -0.85 -17.45
N GLN A 63 -10.30 -0.47 -16.48
CA GLN A 63 -11.21 0.68 -16.61
C GLN A 63 -11.04 1.76 -15.54
N LEU A 64 -10.29 1.53 -14.47
CA LEU A 64 -9.99 2.53 -13.43
C LEU A 64 -8.50 2.85 -13.38
N GLY A 65 -7.67 1.85 -13.07
CA GLY A 65 -6.21 1.97 -13.00
C GLY A 65 -5.52 0.67 -12.62
N ASN A 66 -4.27 0.48 -13.04
CA ASN A 66 -3.41 -0.62 -12.59
C ASN A 66 -2.78 -0.27 -11.24
N GLY A 67 -3.60 -0.09 -10.21
CA GLY A 67 -3.20 0.39 -8.89
C GLY A 67 -3.65 1.83 -8.60
N GLY A 68 -3.18 2.37 -7.48
CA GLY A 68 -3.52 3.70 -7.00
C GLY A 68 -4.68 3.64 -6.00
N ALA A 69 -5.70 4.47 -6.24
CA ALA A 69 -6.77 4.68 -5.29
C ALA A 69 -7.42 3.37 -4.84
N GLY A 70 -7.51 3.21 -3.52
CA GLY A 70 -8.03 2.04 -2.84
C GLY A 70 -7.99 2.21 -1.32
N PRO A 71 -8.44 1.21 -0.56
CA PRO A 71 -8.34 1.22 0.89
C PRO A 71 -6.90 1.39 1.39
N ALA A 72 -6.75 1.98 2.58
CA ALA A 72 -5.47 2.23 3.23
C ALA A 72 -4.44 2.90 2.28
N TYR A 73 -3.29 2.26 2.06
CA TYR A 73 -2.21 2.80 1.23
C TYR A 73 -2.45 2.67 -0.28
N GLY A 74 -3.61 2.15 -0.69
CA GLY A 74 -3.98 1.99 -2.10
C GLY A 74 -3.79 0.56 -2.59
N LEU A 75 -4.23 0.32 -3.83
CA LEU A 75 -4.08 -0.96 -4.49
C LEU A 75 -2.77 -1.01 -5.27
N TYR A 76 -2.05 -2.12 -5.13
CA TYR A 76 -0.80 -2.36 -5.83
C TYR A 76 -1.01 -2.61 -7.31
N PRO A 77 -0.07 -2.17 -8.16
CA PRO A 77 -0.09 -2.51 -9.57
C PRO A 77 0.08 -4.02 -9.75
N LEU A 78 -0.70 -4.60 -10.67
CA LEU A 78 -0.47 -5.96 -11.12
C LEU A 78 0.84 -5.99 -11.91
N SER A 79 1.84 -6.69 -11.38
CA SER A 79 3.10 -6.95 -12.09
C SER A 79 2.89 -7.97 -13.20
N LEU A 80 3.30 -7.62 -14.42
CA LEU A 80 3.21 -8.50 -15.57
C LEU A 80 4.45 -9.40 -15.74
N PHE A 81 5.46 -9.24 -14.88
CA PHE A 81 6.67 -10.04 -14.95
C PHE A 81 6.45 -11.43 -14.34
N SER A 82 6.99 -12.45 -15.00
CA SER A 82 6.99 -13.80 -14.45
C SER A 82 8.14 -13.96 -13.46
N ASP A 83 7.79 -14.22 -12.21
CA ASP A 83 8.70 -14.59 -11.14
C ASP A 83 8.23 -15.90 -10.47
N LYS A 84 8.90 -16.30 -9.39
CA LYS A 84 8.51 -17.50 -8.62
C LYS A 84 7.10 -17.38 -8.04
N THR A 85 6.68 -16.18 -7.61
CA THR A 85 5.36 -15.96 -7.01
C THR A 85 4.25 -16.06 -8.06
N THR A 86 4.47 -15.57 -9.27
CA THR A 86 3.53 -15.66 -10.38
C THR A 86 3.31 -17.12 -10.83
N GLN A 87 4.35 -17.96 -10.78
CA GLN A 87 4.23 -19.41 -11.06
C GLN A 87 3.35 -20.13 -10.03
N CYS A 88 3.23 -19.59 -8.82
CA CYS A 88 2.41 -20.14 -7.75
C CYS A 88 0.91 -19.94 -7.97
N LEU A 89 0.49 -19.01 -8.83
CA LEU A 89 -0.93 -18.69 -9.07
C LEU A 89 -1.73 -19.86 -9.68
N ARG A 90 -1.07 -20.76 -10.42
CA ARG A 90 -1.69 -21.98 -10.97
C ARG A 90 -2.03 -23.02 -9.92
N ARG A 91 -1.40 -22.95 -8.74
CA ARG A 91 -1.72 -23.84 -7.63
C ARG A 91 -3.07 -23.41 -7.04
N PRO A 92 -3.93 -24.36 -6.63
CA PRO A 92 -5.16 -24.00 -5.93
C PRO A 92 -4.83 -23.32 -4.60
N CYS A 93 -5.55 -22.25 -4.31
CA CYS A 93 -5.43 -21.51 -3.05
C CYS A 93 -5.91 -22.38 -1.89
N ILE A 94 -5.12 -22.46 -0.82
CA ILE A 94 -5.46 -23.27 0.35
C ILE A 94 -6.73 -22.79 1.05
N TYR A 95 -7.14 -21.54 0.83
CA TYR A 95 -8.38 -20.95 1.33
C TYR A 95 -9.59 -21.33 0.45
N SER A 96 -9.70 -22.61 0.11
CA SER A 96 -10.76 -23.18 -0.73
C SER A 96 -11.42 -24.38 -0.07
N GLU A 97 -12.71 -24.61 -0.36
CA GLU A 97 -13.53 -25.70 0.22
C GLU A 97 -12.91 -27.08 0.00
N ASP A 98 -12.27 -27.28 -1.15
CA ASP A 98 -11.62 -28.54 -1.55
C ASP A 98 -10.18 -28.68 -1.01
N GLN A 99 -9.68 -27.70 -0.24
CA GLN A 99 -8.30 -27.64 0.26
C GLN A 99 -8.19 -27.73 1.78
N GLU A 100 -9.25 -28.10 2.52
CA GLU A 100 -9.28 -28.16 4.00
C GLU A 100 -8.09 -28.94 4.59
N GLU A 101 -7.77 -30.13 4.08
CA GLU A 101 -6.64 -30.93 4.60
C GLU A 101 -5.32 -30.19 4.46
N ARG A 102 -5.11 -29.53 3.32
CA ARG A 102 -3.91 -28.75 3.05
C ARG A 102 -3.84 -27.48 3.89
N PHE A 103 -4.96 -26.78 4.02
CA PHE A 103 -5.09 -25.63 4.92
C PHE A 103 -4.68 -26.01 6.35
N GLN A 104 -5.22 -27.12 6.88
CA GLN A 104 -4.89 -27.59 8.23
C GLN A 104 -3.42 -28.01 8.38
N ASP A 105 -2.83 -28.68 7.39
CA ASP A 105 -1.40 -29.05 7.41
C ASP A 105 -0.50 -27.80 7.44
N VAL A 106 -0.76 -26.84 6.55
CA VAL A 106 0.02 -25.60 6.44
C VAL A 106 -0.11 -24.75 7.71
N VAL A 107 -1.33 -24.55 8.22
CA VAL A 107 -1.56 -23.80 9.47
C VAL A 107 -0.87 -24.47 10.65
N ARG A 108 -0.91 -25.82 10.74
CA ARG A 108 -0.20 -26.55 11.79
C ARG A 108 1.31 -26.35 11.72
N ARG A 109 1.89 -26.36 10.51
CA ARG A 109 3.32 -26.09 10.31
C ARG A 109 3.68 -24.65 10.68
N PHE A 110 2.83 -23.69 10.31
CA PHE A 110 3.06 -22.28 10.63
C PHE A 110 3.06 -22.05 12.15
N VAL A 111 2.06 -22.57 12.86
CA VAL A 111 2.01 -22.51 14.34
C VAL A 111 3.25 -23.16 14.95
N HIS A 112 3.66 -24.33 14.46
CA HIS A 112 4.83 -25.01 14.99
C HIS A 112 6.13 -24.22 14.74
N TRP A 113 6.27 -23.60 13.58
CA TRP A 113 7.44 -22.78 13.27
C TRP A 113 7.50 -21.53 14.16
N ASP A 114 6.38 -20.81 14.36
CA ASP A 114 6.34 -19.63 15.23
C ASP A 114 6.64 -19.96 16.71
N ASP A 115 6.22 -21.14 17.18
CA ASP A 115 6.44 -21.60 18.55
C ASP A 115 7.90 -22.00 18.85
N VAL A 116 8.75 -22.20 17.83
CA VAL A 116 10.12 -22.72 18.01
C VAL A 116 11.16 -21.74 17.51
N ASP A 117 12.15 -21.45 18.35
CA ASP A 117 13.31 -20.64 17.99
C ASP A 117 14.27 -21.41 17.06
N ASP A 118 14.71 -20.75 15.98
CA ASP A 118 15.55 -21.36 14.93
C ASP A 118 16.86 -21.93 15.49
N TRP A 119 17.47 -21.28 16.47
CA TRP A 119 18.69 -21.79 17.10
C TRP A 119 18.46 -23.11 17.86
N SER A 120 17.28 -23.26 18.46
CA SER A 120 16.88 -24.50 19.14
C SER A 120 16.67 -25.65 18.13
N LEU A 121 16.02 -25.38 17.00
CA LEU A 121 15.86 -26.35 15.89
C LEU A 121 17.21 -26.80 15.33
N TYR A 122 18.14 -25.86 15.15
CA TYR A 122 19.49 -26.16 14.67
C TYR A 122 20.23 -27.13 15.61
N LEU A 123 20.17 -26.90 16.92
CA LEU A 123 20.81 -27.77 17.91
C LEU A 123 20.19 -29.17 17.97
N ASP A 124 18.87 -29.29 17.80
CA ASP A 124 18.18 -30.59 17.73
C ASP A 124 18.59 -31.38 16.49
N TYR A 125 18.80 -30.72 15.36
CA TYR A 125 19.21 -31.37 14.10
C TYR A 125 20.69 -31.74 14.08
N PHE A 126 21.54 -30.97 14.77
CA PHE A 126 22.98 -31.21 14.89
C PHE A 126 23.43 -31.30 16.35
N PRO A 127 23.01 -32.35 17.09
CA PRO A 127 23.23 -32.46 18.54
C PRO A 127 24.72 -32.62 18.91
N ASP A 128 25.55 -33.06 17.97
CA ASP A 128 26.99 -33.24 18.14
C ASP A 128 27.82 -31.96 17.89
N THR A 129 27.18 -30.82 17.57
CA THR A 129 27.86 -29.54 17.40
C THR A 129 28.48 -29.09 18.73
N PRO A 130 29.81 -29.14 18.93
CA PRO A 130 30.40 -28.95 20.25
C PRO A 130 30.33 -27.49 20.70
N ALA A 131 29.85 -27.25 21.93
CA ALA A 131 29.70 -25.94 22.55
C ALA A 131 31.00 -25.10 22.72
N TRP A 132 32.18 -25.57 22.29
CA TRP A 132 33.47 -24.94 22.57
C TRP A 132 34.44 -24.74 21.37
N LYS A 133 33.98 -24.74 20.12
CA LYS A 133 34.86 -24.47 18.94
C LYS A 133 34.47 -23.21 18.13
N ASP A 134 35.37 -22.23 18.19
CA ASP A 134 35.71 -21.15 17.23
C ASP A 134 34.55 -20.53 16.43
N GLU A 135 34.18 -19.29 16.78
CA GLU A 135 33.11 -18.43 16.22
C GLU A 135 33.10 -18.33 14.68
N ARG A 136 34.19 -18.71 13.99
CA ARG A 136 34.34 -18.64 12.53
C ARG A 136 33.68 -19.78 11.75
N TRP A 137 33.53 -20.98 12.32
CA TRP A 137 32.91 -22.13 11.63
C TRP A 137 31.41 -22.27 11.91
N GLN A 138 30.95 -21.84 13.08
CA GLN A 138 29.54 -21.91 13.47
C GLN A 138 28.66 -21.01 12.60
N ARG A 139 29.14 -19.81 12.23
CA ARG A 139 28.32 -18.87 11.47
C ARG A 139 28.05 -19.32 10.04
N ALA A 140 29.05 -19.90 9.36
CA ALA A 140 28.89 -20.37 7.98
C ALA A 140 27.98 -21.61 7.91
N HIS A 141 28.17 -22.58 8.80
CA HIS A 141 27.33 -23.78 8.85
C HIS A 141 25.90 -23.48 9.33
N PHE A 142 25.75 -22.59 10.31
CA PHE A 142 24.43 -22.08 10.70
C PHE A 142 23.75 -21.38 9.54
N GLN A 143 24.46 -20.52 8.79
CA GLN A 143 23.89 -19.87 7.60
C GLN A 143 23.46 -20.89 6.53
N GLU A 144 24.27 -21.91 6.24
CA GLU A 144 23.89 -22.96 5.28
C GLU A 144 22.62 -23.72 5.72
N TRP A 145 22.48 -23.99 7.01
CA TRP A 145 21.27 -24.61 7.56
C TRP A 145 20.07 -23.66 7.57
N ASP A 146 20.28 -22.40 7.94
CA ASP A 146 19.27 -21.33 7.98
C ASP A 146 18.72 -21.07 6.57
N ASP A 147 19.59 -21.00 5.55
CA ASP A 147 19.20 -20.89 4.14
C ASP A 147 18.35 -22.10 3.70
N ALA A 148 18.72 -23.31 4.12
CA ALA A 148 17.98 -24.53 3.80
C ALA A 148 16.64 -24.61 4.55
N LEU A 149 16.57 -24.12 5.80
CA LEU A 149 15.34 -24.00 6.56
C LEU A 149 14.41 -22.98 5.88
N ALA A 150 14.92 -21.81 5.53
CA ALA A 150 14.18 -20.77 4.83
C ALA A 150 13.58 -21.29 3.52
N GLU A 151 14.34 -22.02 2.69
CA GLU A 151 13.82 -22.63 1.46
C GLU A 151 12.71 -23.66 1.74
N ALA A 152 12.85 -24.46 2.81
CA ALA A 152 11.83 -25.41 3.22
C ALA A 152 10.56 -24.72 3.75
N LEU A 153 10.70 -23.65 4.53
CA LEU A 153 9.59 -22.84 5.03
C LEU A 153 8.87 -22.14 3.89
N ASP A 154 9.61 -21.58 2.92
CA ASP A 154 9.05 -20.99 1.72
C ASP A 154 8.15 -21.99 0.99
N GLU A 155 8.67 -23.18 0.69
CA GLU A 155 7.92 -24.18 -0.08
C GLU A 155 6.71 -24.76 0.68
N LYS A 156 6.85 -24.98 1.99
CA LYS A 156 5.88 -25.74 2.81
C LYS A 156 4.92 -24.87 3.60
N VAL A 157 5.23 -23.59 3.82
CA VAL A 157 4.47 -22.67 4.68
C VAL A 157 4.16 -21.36 3.95
N VAL A 158 5.18 -20.58 3.58
CA VAL A 158 5.01 -19.22 3.06
C VAL A 158 4.29 -19.22 1.70
N PHE A 159 4.77 -19.99 0.72
CA PHE A 159 4.15 -20.04 -0.60
C PHE A 159 2.70 -20.56 -0.57
N PRO A 160 2.37 -21.64 0.17
CA PRO A 160 0.98 -22.02 0.37
C PRO A 160 0.10 -20.95 1.03
N LEU A 161 0.60 -20.26 2.06
CA LEU A 161 -0.16 -19.24 2.79
C LEU A 161 -0.39 -17.95 1.99
N LEU A 162 0.59 -17.53 1.19
CA LEU A 162 0.65 -16.19 0.60
C LEU A 162 0.59 -16.17 -0.93
N HIS A 163 1.03 -17.21 -1.63
CA HIS A 163 1.22 -17.14 -3.09
C HIS A 163 0.42 -18.17 -3.91
N TYR A 164 0.00 -19.28 -3.32
CA TYR A 164 -0.80 -20.27 -4.04
C TYR A 164 -2.17 -19.72 -4.38
N GLY A 165 -2.45 -19.56 -5.68
CA GLY A 165 -3.77 -19.19 -6.19
C GLY A 165 -4.31 -17.85 -5.73
N GLN A 166 -3.48 -16.96 -5.21
CA GLN A 166 -3.88 -15.66 -4.68
C GLN A 166 -2.78 -14.62 -4.94
N HIS A 167 -3.17 -13.35 -4.95
CA HIS A 167 -2.28 -12.23 -5.24
C HIS A 167 -2.46 -11.12 -4.21
N MET A 168 -1.36 -10.57 -3.70
CA MET A 168 -1.41 -9.43 -2.80
C MET A 168 -1.82 -8.18 -3.58
N ILE A 169 -2.85 -7.49 -3.11
CA ILE A 169 -3.39 -6.30 -3.79
C ILE A 169 -3.27 -5.04 -2.96
N ALA A 170 -3.03 -5.13 -1.66
CA ALA A 170 -2.91 -3.96 -0.79
C ALA A 170 -2.17 -4.28 0.51
N ASN A 171 -1.74 -3.23 1.19
CA ASN A 171 -1.27 -3.27 2.57
C ASN A 171 -2.06 -2.26 3.40
N GLU A 172 -2.55 -2.68 4.56
CA GLU A 172 -3.31 -1.83 5.49
C GLU A 172 -2.53 -1.46 6.77
N GLY A 173 -1.20 -1.64 6.75
CA GLY A 173 -0.29 -1.43 7.87
C GLY A 173 -0.20 -2.64 8.81
N CYS A 174 0.85 -2.68 9.63
CA CYS A 174 1.06 -3.68 10.70
C CYS A 174 0.68 -5.13 10.29
N SER A 175 1.39 -5.68 9.30
CA SER A 175 1.18 -7.03 8.77
C SER A 175 -0.19 -7.27 8.10
N GLY A 176 -0.96 -6.20 7.83
CA GLY A 176 -2.26 -6.21 7.15
C GLY A 176 -2.13 -6.38 5.64
N HIS A 177 -1.53 -7.49 5.20
CA HIS A 177 -1.35 -7.78 3.78
C HIS A 177 -2.64 -8.37 3.21
N ILE A 178 -3.26 -7.66 2.27
CA ILE A 178 -4.55 -8.02 1.69
C ILE A 178 -4.35 -8.74 0.37
N TYR A 179 -4.94 -9.93 0.27
CA TYR A 179 -4.86 -10.80 -0.89
C TYR A 179 -6.23 -10.96 -1.53
N ILE A 180 -6.25 -11.08 -2.86
CA ILE A 180 -7.38 -11.57 -3.63
C ILE A 180 -7.15 -13.02 -4.05
N ILE A 181 -8.16 -13.87 -3.87
CA ILE A 181 -8.12 -15.26 -4.33
C ILE A 181 -8.42 -15.28 -5.84
N LEU A 182 -7.51 -15.86 -6.62
CA LEU A 182 -7.61 -15.96 -8.09
C LEU A 182 -7.94 -17.38 -8.56
N ASN A 183 -7.53 -18.41 -7.81
CA ASN A 183 -7.70 -19.82 -8.17
C ASN A 183 -8.17 -20.64 -6.97
N GLY A 184 -9.43 -21.08 -6.99
CA GLY A 184 -10.06 -21.79 -5.88
C GLY A 184 -11.56 -21.53 -5.77
N SER A 185 -12.23 -22.17 -4.81
CA SER A 185 -13.68 -22.06 -4.62
C SER A 185 -14.15 -20.67 -4.20
N HIS A 186 -13.26 -19.87 -3.59
CA HIS A 186 -13.51 -18.49 -3.14
C HIS A 186 -12.90 -17.44 -4.07
N ARG A 187 -12.73 -17.77 -5.36
CA ARG A 187 -12.21 -16.82 -6.36
C ARG A 187 -12.97 -15.49 -6.33
N GLY A 188 -12.25 -14.38 -6.22
CA GLY A 188 -12.79 -13.02 -6.12
C GLY A 188 -13.01 -12.51 -4.70
N TYR A 189 -12.85 -13.35 -3.68
CA TYR A 189 -12.83 -12.91 -2.29
C TYR A 189 -11.49 -12.29 -1.92
N VAL A 190 -11.54 -11.34 -1.00
CA VAL A 190 -10.34 -10.74 -0.41
C VAL A 190 -10.24 -11.04 1.08
N HIS A 191 -9.03 -11.12 1.59
CA HIS A 191 -8.75 -11.34 3.01
C HIS A 191 -7.34 -10.89 3.38
N CYS A 192 -7.09 -10.82 4.68
CA CYS A 192 -5.75 -10.60 5.21
C CYS A 192 -5.02 -11.96 5.39
N SER A 193 -3.77 -12.03 4.96
CA SER A 193 -2.88 -13.19 5.15
C SER A 193 -1.46 -12.70 5.37
N THR A 194 -0.76 -13.19 6.39
CA THR A 194 0.62 -12.77 6.67
C THR A 194 1.34 -13.85 7.48
N THR A 195 2.66 -13.89 7.35
CA THR A 195 3.56 -14.65 8.22
C THR A 195 4.16 -13.78 9.33
N ASP A 196 3.94 -12.46 9.29
CA ASP A 196 4.52 -11.49 10.21
C ASP A 196 3.60 -11.19 11.40
N CYS A 197 2.76 -12.16 11.79
CA CYS A 197 1.89 -12.03 12.95
C CYS A 197 1.73 -13.36 13.68
N ASP A 198 1.34 -13.29 14.96
CA ASP A 198 1.06 -14.45 15.79
C ASP A 198 0.02 -15.36 15.09
N PRO A 199 0.37 -16.61 14.75
CA PRO A 199 -0.51 -17.52 14.05
C PRO A 199 -1.76 -17.88 14.85
N ASN A 200 -1.74 -17.75 16.18
CA ASN A 200 -2.93 -17.94 17.02
C ASN A 200 -3.96 -16.82 16.85
N LEU A 201 -3.51 -15.62 16.48
CA LEU A 201 -4.38 -14.50 16.15
C LEU A 201 -4.96 -14.65 14.74
N ALA A 202 -4.12 -15.01 13.76
CA ALA A 202 -4.54 -15.22 12.37
C ALA A 202 -5.45 -16.45 12.22
N PHE A 203 -5.10 -17.54 12.91
CA PHE A 203 -5.75 -18.85 12.86
C PHE A 203 -6.15 -19.31 14.27
N PRO A 204 -7.22 -18.72 14.84
CA PRO A 204 -7.72 -19.13 16.14
C PRO A 204 -8.42 -20.48 16.09
N GLU A 205 -8.45 -21.18 17.23
CA GLU A 205 -9.18 -22.45 17.39
C GLU A 205 -10.66 -22.31 16.96
N PRO A 206 -11.22 -23.30 16.23
CA PRO A 206 -10.73 -24.67 16.04
C PRO A 206 -9.76 -24.87 14.85
N ARG A 207 -9.24 -23.80 14.22
CA ARG A 207 -8.30 -23.86 13.09
C ARG A 207 -8.77 -24.70 11.90
N THR A 208 -10.09 -24.74 11.67
CA THR A 208 -10.67 -25.34 10.47
C THR A 208 -10.88 -24.30 9.39
N PHE A 209 -10.84 -24.70 8.12
CA PHE A 209 -11.11 -23.79 7.02
C PHE A 209 -12.54 -23.23 7.10
N ALA A 210 -13.53 -24.03 7.52
CA ALA A 210 -14.89 -23.53 7.78
C ALA A 210 -14.89 -22.34 8.77
N SER A 211 -14.14 -22.43 9.87
CA SER A 211 -14.06 -21.34 10.86
C SER A 211 -13.32 -20.10 10.32
N TYR A 212 -12.29 -20.32 9.49
CA TYR A 212 -11.53 -19.27 8.82
C TYR A 212 -12.42 -18.53 7.82
N ARG A 213 -13.10 -19.27 6.94
CA ARG A 213 -14.02 -18.77 5.92
C ARG A 213 -15.09 -17.87 6.55
N ASP A 214 -15.79 -18.37 7.56
CA ASP A 214 -16.90 -17.65 8.19
C ASP A 214 -16.44 -16.35 8.89
N ARG A 215 -15.15 -16.25 9.25
CA ARG A 215 -14.55 -15.07 9.90
C ARG A 215 -13.98 -14.07 8.90
N TRP A 216 -13.17 -14.55 7.96
CA TRP A 216 -12.27 -13.71 7.17
C TRP A 216 -12.66 -13.61 5.69
N LEU A 217 -13.30 -14.63 5.11
CA LEU A 217 -13.72 -14.63 3.70
C LEU A 217 -15.13 -14.07 3.52
N ARG A 218 -15.33 -12.82 3.97
CA ARG A 218 -16.65 -12.16 3.98
C ARG A 218 -16.89 -11.22 2.81
N ASN A 219 -15.82 -10.66 2.26
CA ASN A 219 -15.90 -9.59 1.29
C ASN A 219 -15.35 -10.07 -0.05
N THR A 220 -16.08 -9.78 -1.13
CA THR A 220 -15.51 -9.80 -2.47
C THR A 220 -14.60 -8.59 -2.67
N PHE A 221 -13.79 -8.61 -3.73
CA PHE A 221 -13.03 -7.43 -4.14
C PHE A 221 -13.92 -6.19 -4.31
N ALA A 222 -15.13 -6.36 -4.86
CA ALA A 222 -16.07 -5.26 -5.02
C ALA A 222 -16.54 -4.69 -3.68
N ASP A 223 -16.88 -5.54 -2.70
CA ASP A 223 -17.28 -5.09 -1.36
C ASP A 223 -16.15 -4.29 -0.68
N TYR A 224 -14.92 -4.83 -0.78
CA TYR A 224 -13.73 -4.22 -0.23
C TYR A 224 -13.43 -2.84 -0.83
N PHE A 225 -13.36 -2.76 -2.16
CA PHE A 225 -13.06 -1.53 -2.86
C PHE A 225 -14.18 -0.49 -2.72
N MET A 226 -15.44 -0.90 -2.82
CA MET A 226 -16.58 0.01 -2.67
C MET A 226 -16.74 0.52 -1.24
N GLY A 227 -16.28 -0.22 -0.23
CA GLY A 227 -16.19 0.28 1.15
C GLY A 227 -15.35 1.55 1.25
N TYR A 228 -14.20 1.56 0.57
CA TYR A 228 -13.35 2.75 0.45
C TYR A 228 -14.01 3.87 -0.37
N VAL A 229 -14.60 3.57 -1.52
CA VAL A 229 -15.27 4.58 -2.36
C VAL A 229 -16.39 5.29 -1.57
N ASN A 230 -17.21 4.53 -0.85
CA ASN A 230 -18.26 5.09 0.01
C ASN A 230 -17.68 5.92 1.16
N CYS A 231 -16.55 5.53 1.74
CA CYS A 231 -15.85 6.32 2.75
C CYS A 231 -15.38 7.67 2.19
N ALA A 232 -14.73 7.67 1.02
CA ALA A 232 -14.28 8.89 0.35
C ALA A 232 -15.45 9.82 -0.03
N GLU A 233 -16.56 9.25 -0.49
CA GLU A 233 -17.80 10.00 -0.77
C GLU A 233 -18.33 10.69 0.50
N ASN A 234 -18.41 9.96 1.61
CA ASN A 234 -18.88 10.50 2.89
C ASN A 234 -17.99 11.63 3.41
N VAL A 235 -16.66 11.46 3.34
CA VAL A 235 -15.70 12.52 3.72
C VAL A 235 -16.00 13.80 2.96
N CYS A 236 -16.23 13.71 1.65
CA CYS A 236 -16.54 14.87 0.81
C CYS A 236 -17.90 15.49 1.13
N ASN A 237 -18.92 14.67 1.38
CA ASN A 237 -20.26 15.13 1.69
C ASN A 237 -20.33 15.84 3.05
N ASP A 238 -19.58 15.33 4.04
CA ASP A 238 -19.60 15.82 5.42
C ASP A 238 -18.68 17.04 5.66
N LEU A 239 -17.99 17.55 4.62
CA LEU A 239 -17.18 18.75 4.72
C LEU A 239 -18.02 19.97 5.13
N SER A 240 -17.69 20.52 6.30
CA SER A 240 -18.28 21.77 6.78
C SER A 240 -18.02 22.93 5.82
N ALA A 241 -18.90 23.93 5.83
CA ALA A 241 -18.71 25.14 5.01
C ALA A 241 -17.40 25.87 5.33
N GLU A 242 -16.91 25.78 6.57
CA GLU A 242 -15.62 26.33 6.97
C GLU A 242 -14.46 25.56 6.34
N LYS A 243 -14.46 24.22 6.41
CA LYS A 243 -13.44 23.39 5.75
C LYS A 243 -13.43 23.61 4.24
N ARG A 244 -14.60 23.69 3.59
CA ARG A 244 -14.68 23.98 2.16
C ARG A 244 -14.04 25.31 1.80
N ARG A 245 -14.32 26.38 2.54
CA ARG A 245 -13.68 27.70 2.34
C ARG A 245 -12.17 27.66 2.58
N LYS A 246 -11.72 26.91 3.59
CA LYS A 246 -10.30 26.69 3.86
C LYS A 246 -9.62 26.01 2.68
N PHE A 247 -10.15 24.89 2.21
CA PHE A 247 -9.58 24.13 1.09
C PHE A 247 -9.59 24.91 -0.22
N GLN A 248 -10.64 25.68 -0.51
CA GLN A 248 -10.67 26.58 -1.68
C GLN A 248 -9.55 27.62 -1.64
N ARG A 249 -9.34 28.26 -0.48
CA ARG A 249 -8.27 29.23 -0.29
C ARG A 249 -6.91 28.59 -0.47
N GLU A 250 -6.67 27.45 0.17
CA GLU A 250 -5.39 26.72 0.05
C GLU A 250 -5.11 26.31 -1.40
N ARG A 251 -6.11 25.76 -2.11
CA ARG A 251 -5.96 25.42 -3.53
C ARG A 251 -5.62 26.65 -4.38
N SER A 252 -6.24 27.80 -4.12
CA SER A 252 -5.88 29.05 -4.82
C SER A 252 -4.44 29.46 -4.54
N GLN A 253 -4.03 29.48 -3.27
CA GLN A 253 -2.68 29.85 -2.86
C GLN A 253 -1.62 28.94 -3.50
N VAL A 254 -1.88 27.63 -3.52
CA VAL A 254 -1.01 26.64 -4.17
C VAL A 254 -0.90 26.91 -5.67
N ARG A 255 -2.00 27.19 -6.37
CA ARG A 255 -1.95 27.49 -7.81
C ARG A 255 -1.17 28.77 -8.12
N ASP A 256 -1.38 29.82 -7.34
CA ASP A 256 -0.64 31.07 -7.50
C ASP A 256 0.85 30.85 -7.24
N PHE A 257 1.19 30.06 -6.22
CA PHE A 257 2.57 29.69 -5.90
C PHE A 257 3.22 28.88 -7.04
N LEU A 258 2.54 27.85 -7.54
CA LEU A 258 3.02 27.03 -8.66
C LEU A 258 3.20 27.86 -9.94
N ALA A 259 2.33 28.85 -10.20
CA ALA A 259 2.46 29.75 -11.33
C ALA A 259 3.72 30.63 -11.21
N ALA A 260 4.03 31.14 -10.02
CA ALA A 260 5.26 31.90 -9.77
C ALA A 260 6.51 31.02 -9.94
N VAL A 261 6.51 29.81 -9.39
CA VAL A 261 7.59 28.82 -9.56
C VAL A 261 7.80 28.48 -11.04
N GLY A 262 6.73 28.19 -11.78
CA GLY A 262 6.81 27.89 -13.22
C GLY A 262 7.34 29.04 -14.07
N ALA A 263 7.12 30.29 -13.62
CA ALA A 263 7.69 31.49 -14.23
C ALA A 263 9.12 31.81 -13.76
N GLN A 264 9.71 30.99 -12.89
CA GLN A 264 10.98 31.24 -12.19
C GLN A 264 10.98 32.54 -11.36
N ASP A 265 9.80 33.02 -10.95
CA ASP A 265 9.64 34.15 -10.05
C ASP A 265 9.72 33.70 -8.58
N TRP A 266 10.94 33.35 -8.15
CA TRP A 266 11.21 32.89 -6.79
C TRP A 266 10.90 33.95 -5.72
N SER A 267 11.03 35.24 -6.07
CA SER A 267 10.67 36.33 -5.16
C SER A 267 9.16 36.43 -4.97
N GLY A 268 8.40 36.25 -6.05
CA GLY A 268 6.94 36.13 -6.00
C GLY A 268 6.49 34.89 -5.22
N ALA A 269 7.11 33.73 -5.46
CA ALA A 269 6.84 32.50 -4.72
C ALA A 269 7.07 32.68 -3.20
N LEU A 270 8.19 33.30 -2.81
CA LEU A 270 8.48 33.64 -1.41
C LEU A 270 7.44 34.61 -0.83
N ALA A 271 7.02 35.62 -1.60
CA ALA A 271 6.00 36.57 -1.15
C ALA A 271 4.64 35.88 -0.93
N LEU A 272 4.26 34.95 -1.79
CA LEU A 272 3.04 34.15 -1.65
C LEU A 272 3.10 33.23 -0.43
N LEU A 273 4.23 32.58 -0.19
CA LEU A 273 4.45 31.73 0.98
C LEU A 273 4.27 32.52 2.30
N LYS A 274 4.71 33.78 2.34
CA LYS A 274 4.49 34.68 3.49
C LYS A 274 3.02 35.04 3.75
N THR A 275 2.13 34.85 2.77
CA THR A 275 0.68 35.06 2.95
C THR A 275 0.00 33.88 3.64
N VAL A 276 0.68 32.75 3.78
CA VAL A 276 0.19 31.59 4.52
C VAL A 276 0.32 31.88 6.01
N GLY A 277 -0.79 32.28 6.64
CA GLY A 277 -0.78 32.73 8.03
C GLY A 277 -0.48 31.66 9.07
N ALA A 278 -0.83 30.39 8.82
CA ALA A 278 -0.64 29.28 9.76
C ALA A 278 -0.21 28.01 9.00
N PRO A 279 1.11 27.80 8.80
CA PRO A 279 1.64 26.65 8.07
C PRO A 279 1.32 25.30 8.73
N ASP A 280 1.30 25.25 10.06
CA ASP A 280 0.96 24.08 10.86
C ASP A 280 -0.51 23.65 10.68
N ALA A 281 -1.39 24.61 10.36
CA ALA A 281 -2.82 24.39 10.15
C ALA A 281 -3.18 24.05 8.69
N LEU A 282 -2.23 24.04 7.75
CA LEU A 282 -2.49 23.65 6.37
C LEU A 282 -2.98 22.21 6.27
N SER A 283 -3.75 21.92 5.22
CA SER A 283 -4.12 20.55 4.87
C SER A 283 -2.90 19.71 4.48
N ARG A 284 -3.04 18.39 4.57
CA ARG A 284 -1.94 17.44 4.30
C ARG A 284 -1.36 17.63 2.90
N LYS A 285 -2.22 17.79 1.89
CA LYS A 285 -1.77 18.01 0.51
C LYS A 285 -0.99 19.31 0.34
N SER A 286 -1.47 20.42 0.91
CA SER A 286 -0.76 21.70 0.85
C SER A 286 0.60 21.62 1.53
N LYS A 287 0.69 20.93 2.67
CA LYS A 287 1.98 20.70 3.35
C LYS A 287 2.95 19.91 2.50
N SER A 288 2.47 18.82 1.89
CA SER A 288 3.29 17.99 1.00
C SER A 288 3.86 18.80 -0.17
N LEU A 289 3.02 19.64 -0.78
CA LEU A 289 3.45 20.52 -1.87
C LEU A 289 4.49 21.55 -1.43
N TYR A 290 4.29 22.27 -0.31
CA TYR A 290 5.27 23.27 0.12
C TYR A 290 6.59 22.63 0.59
N ARG A 291 6.53 21.44 1.20
CA ARG A 291 7.69 20.62 1.56
C ARG A 291 8.54 20.29 0.33
N HIS A 292 7.92 19.93 -0.80
CA HIS A 292 8.61 19.62 -2.06
C HIS A 292 9.59 20.72 -2.49
N TYR A 293 9.23 21.98 -2.26
CA TYR A 293 10.01 23.14 -2.68
C TYR A 293 10.95 23.69 -1.59
N GLU A 294 11.09 23.01 -0.44
CA GLU A 294 11.94 23.49 0.66
C GLU A 294 13.39 23.69 0.21
N ASP A 295 14.01 22.66 -0.35
CA ASP A 295 15.45 22.69 -0.67
C ASP A 295 15.76 23.75 -1.72
N GLU A 296 14.93 23.85 -2.78
CA GLU A 296 15.08 24.87 -3.82
C GLU A 296 14.88 26.28 -3.25
N LEU A 297 13.86 26.52 -2.42
CA LEU A 297 13.66 27.84 -1.81
C LEU A 297 14.78 28.22 -0.84
N MET A 298 15.32 27.26 -0.08
CA MET A 298 16.47 27.48 0.80
C MET A 298 17.76 27.78 0.00
N GLU A 299 17.95 27.15 -1.16
CA GLU A 299 19.08 27.43 -2.05
C GLU A 299 18.98 28.82 -2.69
N GLN A 300 17.78 29.22 -3.15
CA GLN A 300 17.55 30.55 -3.72
C GLN A 300 17.68 31.67 -2.65
N PHE A 301 17.41 31.35 -1.39
CA PHE A 301 17.35 32.32 -0.29
C PHE A 301 18.01 31.83 1.02
N PRO A 302 19.33 31.59 1.04
CA PRO A 302 20.01 30.94 2.16
C PRO A 302 19.98 31.73 3.49
N ASP A 303 19.88 33.06 3.42
CA ASP A 303 19.93 33.96 4.58
C ASP A 303 18.54 34.52 4.97
N ARG A 304 17.46 33.77 4.71
CA ARG A 304 16.09 34.20 5.03
C ARG A 304 15.51 33.45 6.23
N PRO A 305 15.56 34.00 7.45
CA PRO A 305 15.00 33.33 8.63
C PRO A 305 13.50 33.07 8.50
N GLU A 306 12.78 33.87 7.70
CA GLU A 306 11.34 33.68 7.49
C GLU A 306 11.00 32.34 6.79
N LEU A 307 11.90 31.79 5.96
CA LEU A 307 11.73 30.47 5.37
C LEU A 307 11.93 29.38 6.42
N THR A 308 12.99 29.49 7.22
CA THR A 308 13.24 28.56 8.34
C THR A 308 12.06 28.53 9.31
N ASP A 309 11.52 29.68 9.68
CA ASP A 309 10.35 29.79 10.55
C ASP A 309 9.12 29.13 9.92
N PHE A 310 8.89 29.35 8.61
CA PHE A 310 7.77 28.74 7.89
C PHE A 310 7.85 27.21 7.93
N TYR A 311 9.00 26.63 7.55
CA TYR A 311 9.15 25.17 7.51
C TYR A 311 9.15 24.54 8.90
N THR A 312 9.73 25.23 9.89
CA THR A 312 9.64 24.81 11.30
C THR A 312 8.17 24.74 11.75
N ALA A 313 7.36 25.74 11.40
CA ALA A 313 5.93 25.73 11.68
C ALA A 313 5.19 24.63 10.88
N LEU A 314 5.51 24.47 9.60
CA LEU A 314 4.88 23.49 8.69
C LEU A 314 4.98 22.06 9.26
N TYR A 315 6.19 21.69 9.71
CA TYR A 315 6.50 20.36 10.26
C TYR A 315 5.99 20.16 11.68
N GLY A 316 5.93 21.24 12.47
CA GLY A 316 5.50 21.18 13.87
C GLY A 316 6.30 20.14 14.65
N ARG A 317 5.61 19.28 15.40
CA ARG A 317 6.26 18.25 16.26
C ARG A 317 6.72 17.00 15.50
N CYS A 318 6.19 16.78 14.30
CA CYS A 318 6.42 15.56 13.54
C CYS A 318 7.78 15.56 12.82
N GLY A 319 8.33 16.76 12.56
CA GLY A 319 9.58 16.93 11.82
C GLY A 319 9.41 16.71 10.31
N ARG A 320 10.48 17.02 9.57
CA ARG A 320 10.52 17.04 8.09
C ARG A 320 10.29 15.66 7.44
N TYR A 321 10.70 14.59 8.14
CA TYR A 321 10.72 13.22 7.61
C TYR A 321 9.51 12.38 8.02
N HIS A 322 8.45 13.01 8.53
CA HIS A 322 7.24 12.29 8.88
C HIS A 322 6.53 11.78 7.61
N ILE A 323 6.21 10.49 7.58
CA ILE A 323 5.70 9.80 6.38
C ILE A 323 4.40 10.42 5.83
N ASP A 324 3.48 10.83 6.72
CA ASP A 324 2.23 11.52 6.36
C ASP A 324 2.39 12.86 5.61
N LEU A 325 3.61 13.37 5.42
CA LEU A 325 3.87 14.61 4.68
C LEU A 325 4.29 14.37 3.23
N VAL A 326 4.47 13.12 2.81
CA VAL A 326 4.80 12.74 1.44
C VAL A 326 3.54 12.14 0.81
N CYS A 327 3.05 12.74 -0.27
CA CYS A 327 1.77 12.34 -0.91
C CYS A 327 1.93 11.97 -2.38
N PHE A 328 3.17 11.83 -2.84
CA PHE A 328 3.57 11.53 -4.21
C PHE A 328 5.01 11.02 -4.18
N ARG A 329 5.41 10.34 -5.25
CA ARG A 329 6.74 9.75 -5.36
C ARG A 329 7.82 10.82 -5.42
N GLU A 330 8.78 10.77 -4.48
CA GLU A 330 9.96 11.66 -4.47
C GLU A 330 11.20 10.95 -5.03
N GLY A 331 11.73 11.45 -6.15
CA GLY A 331 12.95 10.93 -6.78
C GLY A 331 12.76 9.56 -7.46
N ASN A 332 13.89 8.89 -7.73
CA ASN A 332 13.94 7.54 -8.32
C ASN A 332 14.06 6.45 -7.24
N VAL A 333 13.49 6.67 -6.07
CA VAL A 333 13.59 5.70 -4.98
C VAL A 333 12.55 4.60 -5.24
N GLU A 334 13.01 3.39 -5.55
CA GLU A 334 12.18 2.18 -5.66
C GLU A 334 11.78 1.61 -4.28
N ASP A 335 11.76 2.41 -3.21
CA ASP A 335 11.77 1.85 -1.85
C ASP A 335 10.41 1.50 -1.25
N PHE A 336 9.30 1.69 -1.97
CA PHE A 336 8.01 1.21 -1.47
C PHE A 336 7.07 0.80 -2.60
N ASP A 337 6.50 -0.39 -2.49
CA ASP A 337 5.46 -0.94 -3.39
C ASP A 337 4.14 -0.13 -3.35
N TYR A 338 4.09 1.03 -2.69
CA TYR A 338 2.90 1.86 -2.63
C TYR A 338 2.65 2.56 -3.98
N PRO A 339 1.38 2.65 -4.42
CA PRO A 339 1.02 3.25 -5.69
C PRO A 339 0.98 4.78 -5.58
N GLU A 340 2.14 5.36 -5.31
CA GLU A 340 2.30 6.80 -5.14
C GLU A 340 2.22 7.52 -6.50
N PRO A 341 1.40 8.58 -6.62
CA PRO A 341 1.27 9.32 -7.87
C PRO A 341 2.56 10.07 -8.18
N THR A 342 2.75 10.43 -9.45
CA THR A 342 3.80 11.38 -9.81
C THR A 342 3.49 12.76 -9.24
N PHE A 343 4.53 13.60 -9.09
CA PHE A 343 4.35 14.99 -8.68
C PHE A 343 3.37 15.73 -9.61
N GLU A 344 3.45 15.52 -10.92
CA GLU A 344 2.58 16.16 -11.90
C GLU A 344 1.11 15.76 -11.70
N ALA A 345 0.84 14.46 -11.51
CA ALA A 345 -0.51 13.95 -11.28
C ALA A 345 -1.07 14.48 -9.95
N PHE A 346 -0.25 14.48 -8.89
CA PHE A 346 -0.60 15.06 -7.61
C PHE A 346 -0.93 16.55 -7.73
N VAL A 347 -0.14 17.34 -8.46
CA VAL A 347 -0.39 18.78 -8.65
C VAL A 347 -1.74 19.05 -9.33
N GLN A 348 -2.18 18.21 -10.28
CA GLN A 348 -3.47 18.39 -10.95
C GLN A 348 -4.66 18.39 -9.98
N THR A 349 -4.53 17.75 -8.83
CA THR A 349 -5.60 17.71 -7.81
C THR A 349 -5.92 19.08 -7.19
N PHE A 350 -5.05 20.09 -7.35
CA PHE A 350 -5.31 21.45 -6.90
C PHE A 350 -6.12 22.28 -7.93
N PHE A 351 -6.29 21.77 -9.14
CA PHE A 351 -7.00 22.44 -10.24
C PHE A 351 -8.42 21.88 -10.39
N ASP A 352 -9.34 22.73 -10.84
CA ASP A 352 -10.66 22.28 -11.28
C ASP A 352 -10.54 21.80 -12.74
N PRO A 353 -11.35 20.81 -13.17
CA PRO A 353 -11.22 20.18 -14.49
C PRO A 353 -11.56 21.09 -15.67
#